data_AF-K2N1B2-F1
#
_entry.id   AF-K2N1B2-F1
#
_cell.length_a   1.000
_cell.length_b   1.000
_cell.length_c   1.000
_cell.angle_alpha   90.00
_cell.angle_beta   90.00
_cell.angle_gamma   90.00
#
_symmetry.space_group_name_H-M   'P 1'
#
loop_
_entity.id
_entity.type
_entity.pdbx_description
1 polymer ?
#
loop_
_entity_poly.entity_id
_entity_poly.type
_entity_poly.pdbx_seq_one_letter_code
_entity_poly.pdbx_strand_id
1 'polypeptide(L)'
;MDNCVVRSRTHVMYAIASDLRVAGGSVFSIQSSSWSSPSVNIYEGACVFKDVVVEGASVLQVVSSTFRLGFAMLVATTLTVAGGSWLVHRDNEFRTAYVVYVVRENDVAFRDRSVWSMLDNKFMYGSYSPFTYMTNDCLPPSDWRPTIYGVCNEASGSPVTDYQEDLNIRVPVTVLDCGVCTVDAVCFAARTSGISGCECVCAAGGYGDTCLPAAVPDGLGPLPLPPPGVDDTEVRCVHGGSLGSVDDPDPGVRGLCFVNVTFTAAIVLDLWSFDAPQQTLNITLLQCVLVGLSVRGSGAR
;
A
#
# COMPACT_ATOMS: atom_id res chain seq x y z
N MET A 1 1.23 -6.88 -0.65
CA MET A 1 1.14 -7.93 0.40
C MET A 1 -0.21 -8.56 0.29
N ASP A 2 -0.31 -9.89 0.29
CA ASP A 2 -1.57 -10.63 0.14
C ASP A 2 -1.67 -11.71 1.22
N ASN A 3 -2.87 -11.97 1.75
CA ASN A 3 -3.18 -13.02 2.74
C ASN A 3 -2.30 -13.04 4.00
N CYS A 4 -1.75 -11.88 4.38
CA CYS A 4 -0.84 -11.75 5.51
C CYS A 4 -1.59 -11.33 6.78
N VAL A 5 -1.27 -11.98 7.91
CA VAL A 5 -1.63 -11.49 9.25
C VAL A 5 -0.40 -10.80 9.83
N VAL A 6 -0.46 -9.47 9.93
CA VAL A 6 0.64 -8.65 10.40
C VAL A 6 0.31 -8.08 11.77
N ARG A 7 1.15 -8.40 12.77
CA ARG A 7 0.98 -7.93 14.15
C ARG A 7 2.25 -7.22 14.59
N SER A 8 2.11 -5.96 14.99
CA SER A 8 3.17 -5.17 15.58
C SER A 8 2.72 -4.57 16.90
N ARG A 9 3.68 -4.17 17.74
CA ARG A 9 3.41 -3.37 18.95
C ARG A 9 3.40 -1.88 18.68
N THR A 10 4.09 -1.43 17.63
CA THR A 10 4.28 -0.01 17.31
C THR A 10 3.98 0.26 15.83
N HIS A 11 4.89 -0.11 14.93
CA HIS A 11 4.77 0.12 13.48
C HIS A 11 4.91 -1.19 12.69
N VAL A 12 4.28 -1.27 11.52
CA VAL A 12 4.50 -2.39 10.60
C VAL A 12 5.59 -2.05 9.58
N MET A 13 5.43 -0.92 8.88
CA MET A 13 6.43 -0.33 8.00
C MET A 13 6.82 1.03 8.56
N TYR A 14 8.11 1.22 8.85
CA TYR A 14 8.59 2.45 9.48
C TYR A 14 9.84 2.97 8.77
N ALA A 15 9.70 4.13 8.12
CA ALA A 15 10.75 4.79 7.39
C ALA A 15 10.57 6.32 7.48
N ILE A 16 10.55 6.88 8.69
CA ILE A 16 10.30 8.31 8.96
C ILE A 16 11.31 9.27 8.31
N ALA A 17 12.48 8.78 7.89
CA ALA A 17 13.52 9.56 7.21
C ALA A 17 13.54 9.32 5.68
N SER A 18 12.70 8.44 5.17
CA SER A 18 12.67 8.06 3.76
C SER A 18 11.28 8.24 3.16
N ASP A 19 11.26 8.52 1.86
CA ASP A 19 10.02 8.73 1.13
C ASP A 19 9.51 7.41 0.53
N LEU A 20 8.19 7.24 0.48
CA LEU A 20 7.55 6.23 -0.36
C LEU A 20 7.20 6.88 -1.69
N ARG A 21 7.85 6.45 -2.78
CA ARG A 21 7.57 6.94 -4.14
C ARG A 21 7.09 5.81 -5.03
N VAL A 22 5.86 5.92 -5.53
CA VAL A 22 5.27 5.02 -6.53
C VAL A 22 5.20 5.78 -7.86
N ALA A 23 6.07 5.43 -8.80
CA ALA A 23 6.25 6.18 -10.03
C ALA A 23 6.41 5.28 -11.26
N GLY A 24 6.29 5.87 -12.46
CA GLY A 24 6.61 5.22 -13.73
C GLY A 24 5.63 4.13 -14.15
N GLY A 25 4.34 4.28 -13.83
CA GLY A 25 3.33 3.24 -14.12
C GLY A 25 3.41 2.05 -13.17
N SER A 26 3.90 2.26 -11.95
CA SER A 26 4.04 1.20 -10.95
C SER A 26 2.80 1.06 -10.07
N VAL A 27 2.71 -0.06 -9.36
CA VAL A 27 1.65 -0.32 -8.37
C VAL A 27 2.29 -0.66 -7.02
N PHE A 28 1.86 0.05 -5.98
CA PHE A 28 2.03 -0.40 -4.60
C PHE A 28 0.69 -0.92 -4.09
N SER A 29 0.64 -2.19 -3.70
CA SER A 29 -0.60 -2.86 -3.29
C SER A 29 -0.50 -3.48 -1.89
N ILE A 30 -1.44 -3.10 -1.02
CA ILE A 30 -1.80 -3.84 0.19
C ILE A 30 -3.15 -4.51 -0.09
N GLN A 31 -3.21 -5.83 -0.11
CA GLN A 31 -4.42 -6.57 -0.45
C GLN A 31 -4.66 -7.76 0.48
N SER A 32 -5.94 -8.14 0.66
CA SER A 32 -6.37 -9.34 1.38
C SER A 32 -5.65 -9.61 2.70
N SER A 33 -5.40 -8.57 3.50
CA SER A 33 -4.50 -8.68 4.65
C SER A 33 -5.13 -8.18 5.94
N SER A 34 -4.66 -8.69 7.09
CA SER A 34 -5.13 -8.30 8.41
C SER A 34 -3.98 -7.71 9.22
N TRP A 35 -4.14 -6.46 9.65
CA TRP A 35 -3.10 -5.67 10.31
C TRP A 35 -3.54 -5.29 11.71
N SER A 36 -2.67 -5.49 12.69
CA SER A 36 -2.94 -5.09 14.06
C SER A 36 -1.74 -4.41 14.70
N SER A 37 -1.95 -3.20 15.21
CA SER A 37 -1.01 -2.47 16.05
C SER A 37 -1.77 -1.77 17.17
N PRO A 38 -1.70 -2.23 18.43
CA PRO A 38 -2.52 -1.73 19.52
C PRO A 38 -2.01 -0.42 20.14
N SER A 39 -0.98 0.20 19.57
CA SER A 39 -0.36 1.38 20.16
C SER A 39 -1.30 2.58 20.20
N VAL A 40 -1.42 3.21 21.37
CA VAL A 40 -2.20 4.44 21.58
C VAL A 40 -1.37 5.71 21.35
N ASN A 41 -0.08 5.57 21.02
CA ASN A 41 0.79 6.71 20.80
C ASN A 41 0.43 7.41 19.48
N ILE A 42 0.35 8.73 19.56
CA ILE A 42 0.17 9.60 18.39
C ILE A 42 1.39 9.37 17.47
N TYR A 43 1.14 9.26 16.16
CA TYR A 43 2.12 8.95 15.10
C TYR A 43 2.56 7.48 14.98
N GLU A 44 2.07 6.57 15.83
CA GLU A 44 2.33 5.14 15.64
C GLU A 44 1.32 4.50 14.68
N GLY A 45 1.64 4.55 13.39
CA GLY A 45 0.81 3.99 12.32
C GLY A 45 1.29 2.63 11.79
N ALA A 46 0.44 1.97 11.00
CA ALA A 46 0.84 0.76 10.27
C ALA A 46 2.00 1.06 9.31
N CYS A 47 1.87 2.11 8.51
CA CYS A 47 2.87 2.57 7.55
C CYS A 47 3.28 4.00 7.88
N VAL A 48 4.56 4.25 8.18
CA VAL A 48 5.10 5.58 8.47
C VAL A 48 6.20 5.92 7.49
N PHE A 49 6.05 7.01 6.75
CA PHE A 49 7.04 7.52 5.81
C PHE A 49 7.31 9.00 6.05
N LYS A 50 8.45 9.51 5.56
CA LYS A 50 8.69 10.95 5.53
C LYS A 50 7.71 11.62 4.56
N ASP A 51 7.82 11.37 3.27
CA ASP A 51 6.89 11.87 2.26
C ASP A 51 6.31 10.70 1.44
N VAL A 52 5.06 10.82 0.99
CA VAL A 52 4.42 9.84 0.09
C VAL A 52 4.09 10.50 -1.24
N VAL A 53 4.60 9.96 -2.33
CA VAL A 53 4.39 10.47 -3.69
C VAL A 53 3.91 9.36 -4.62
N VAL A 54 2.80 9.58 -5.29
CA VAL A 54 2.25 8.69 -6.32
C VAL A 54 2.12 9.48 -7.62
N GLU A 55 2.91 9.14 -8.64
CA GLU A 55 3.01 9.95 -9.86
C GLU A 55 3.23 9.15 -11.14
N GLY A 56 3.07 9.80 -12.30
CA GLY A 56 3.36 9.19 -13.59
C GLY A 56 2.45 7.99 -13.89
N ALA A 57 1.14 8.19 -13.77
CA ALA A 57 0.12 7.18 -13.98
C ALA A 57 0.35 5.90 -13.13
N SER A 58 0.69 6.10 -11.86
CA SER A 58 0.94 5.01 -10.90
C SER A 58 -0.22 4.85 -9.92
N VAL A 59 -0.26 3.71 -9.23
CA VAL A 59 -1.35 3.37 -8.31
C VAL A 59 -0.83 3.02 -6.92
N LEU A 60 -1.41 3.64 -5.90
CA LEU A 60 -1.30 3.22 -4.51
C LEU A 60 -2.67 2.66 -4.09
N GLN A 61 -2.75 1.34 -3.88
CA GLN A 61 -4.01 0.68 -3.53
C GLN A 61 -3.95 -0.06 -2.19
N VAL A 62 -5.05 0.07 -1.45
CA VAL A 62 -5.35 -0.69 -0.23
C VAL A 62 -6.69 -1.35 -0.44
N VAL A 63 -6.71 -2.67 -0.58
CA VAL A 63 -7.90 -3.41 -0.99
C VAL A 63 -8.17 -4.62 -0.09
N SER A 64 -9.45 -4.92 0.15
CA SER A 64 -9.91 -6.16 0.80
C SER A 64 -9.21 -6.48 2.14
N SER A 65 -8.82 -5.46 2.91
CA SER A 65 -7.96 -5.61 4.08
C SER A 65 -8.64 -5.12 5.36
N THR A 66 -8.23 -5.67 6.51
CA THR A 66 -8.73 -5.28 7.83
C THR A 66 -7.61 -4.64 8.65
N PHE A 67 -7.84 -3.45 9.19
CA PHE A 67 -6.88 -2.70 9.98
C PHE A 67 -7.40 -2.46 11.39
N ARG A 68 -6.68 -2.97 12.40
CA ARG A 68 -6.96 -2.75 13.83
C ARG A 68 -5.78 -2.02 14.46
N LEU A 69 -5.78 -0.71 14.30
CA LEU A 69 -4.64 0.16 14.59
C LEU A 69 -5.05 1.20 15.63
N GLY A 70 -4.16 1.60 16.52
CA GLY A 70 -4.53 2.64 17.50
C GLY A 70 -4.56 4.05 16.91
N PHE A 71 -3.58 4.43 16.08
CA PHE A 71 -3.51 5.77 15.49
C PHE A 71 -3.89 5.83 14.02
N ALA A 72 -3.03 5.39 13.09
CA ALA A 72 -3.33 5.51 11.67
C ALA A 72 -2.86 4.35 10.78
N MET A 73 -3.48 4.15 9.62
CA MET A 73 -2.99 3.17 8.62
C MET A 73 -1.74 3.71 7.90
N LEU A 74 -1.82 4.90 7.33
CA LEU A 74 -0.69 5.58 6.70
C LEU A 74 -0.44 6.90 7.42
N VAL A 75 0.79 7.14 7.86
CA VAL A 75 1.24 8.47 8.31
C VAL A 75 2.42 8.94 7.47
N ALA A 76 2.31 10.19 7.00
CA ALA A 76 3.31 10.85 6.19
C ALA A 76 3.42 12.34 6.58
N THR A 77 4.56 12.96 6.33
CA THR A 77 4.71 14.42 6.45
C THR A 77 3.91 15.12 5.37
N THR A 78 3.99 14.62 4.13
CA THR A 78 3.24 15.11 2.97
C THR A 78 2.70 13.95 2.13
N LEU A 79 1.59 14.19 1.42
CA LEU A 79 1.01 13.23 0.47
C LEU A 79 0.73 13.93 -0.87
N THR A 80 1.39 13.48 -1.94
CA THR A 80 1.16 13.99 -3.29
C THR A 80 0.73 12.87 -4.24
N VAL A 81 -0.39 13.08 -4.93
CA VAL A 81 -0.88 12.21 -6.01
C VAL A 81 -1.00 13.06 -7.28
N ALA A 82 -0.16 12.80 -8.27
CA ALA A 82 0.00 13.65 -9.45
C ALA A 82 0.14 12.82 -10.75
N GLY A 83 0.15 13.49 -11.90
CA GLY A 83 0.37 12.83 -13.20
C GLY A 83 -0.66 11.76 -13.56
N GLY A 84 -1.95 11.98 -13.25
CA GLY A 84 -3.04 11.02 -13.53
C GLY A 84 -2.94 9.73 -12.72
N SER A 85 -2.36 9.80 -11.52
CA SER A 85 -2.22 8.67 -10.61
C SER A 85 -3.49 8.42 -9.80
N TRP A 86 -3.53 7.27 -9.14
CA TRP A 86 -4.72 6.83 -8.41
C TRP A 86 -4.38 6.34 -7.00
N LEU A 87 -5.05 6.93 -6.02
CA LEU A 87 -5.08 6.44 -4.64
C LEU A 87 -6.44 5.77 -4.41
N VAL A 88 -6.45 4.50 -4.03
CA VAL A 88 -7.71 3.76 -3.86
C VAL A 88 -7.72 2.96 -2.55
N HIS A 89 -8.85 3.09 -1.83
CA HIS A 89 -9.20 2.27 -0.68
C HIS A 89 -10.51 1.55 -1.02
N ARG A 90 -10.46 0.24 -1.15
CA ARG A 90 -11.61 -0.57 -1.55
C ARG A 90 -11.84 -1.77 -0.63
N ASP A 91 -13.10 -2.07 -0.28
CA ASP A 91 -13.47 -3.29 0.46
C ASP A 91 -12.71 -3.49 1.78
N ASN A 92 -12.34 -2.40 2.47
CA ASN A 92 -11.58 -2.51 3.71
C ASN A 92 -12.46 -2.36 4.96
N GLU A 93 -12.01 -2.94 6.06
CA GLU A 93 -12.52 -2.63 7.40
C GLU A 93 -11.45 -1.88 8.20
N PHE A 94 -11.69 -0.61 8.50
CA PHE A 94 -10.82 0.25 9.27
C PHE A 94 -11.33 0.38 10.71
N ARG A 95 -10.49 0.00 11.67
CA ARG A 95 -10.63 0.25 13.11
C ARG A 95 -9.40 0.99 13.60
N THR A 96 -9.40 2.30 13.34
CA THR A 96 -8.27 3.19 13.60
C THR A 96 -8.74 4.63 13.78
N ALA A 97 -7.91 5.54 14.28
CA ALA A 97 -8.29 6.95 14.38
C ALA A 97 -8.31 7.61 12.98
N TYR A 98 -7.29 7.33 12.16
CA TYR A 98 -7.15 7.87 10.81
C TYR A 98 -6.74 6.79 9.79
N VAL A 99 -7.34 6.76 8.60
CA VAL A 99 -6.81 5.92 7.52
C VAL A 99 -5.53 6.52 6.96
N VAL A 100 -5.56 7.80 6.62
CA VAL A 100 -4.40 8.58 6.17
C VAL A 100 -4.19 9.74 7.13
N TYR A 101 -3.00 9.90 7.68
CA TYR A 101 -2.67 11.00 8.57
C TYR A 101 -1.47 11.77 8.01
N VAL A 102 -1.65 13.05 7.74
CA VAL A 102 -0.63 13.92 7.17
C VAL A 102 -0.20 14.96 8.21
N VAL A 103 1.07 14.90 8.60
CA VAL A 103 1.62 15.68 9.72
C VAL A 103 1.64 17.17 9.42
N ARG A 104 2.04 17.58 8.21
CA ARG A 104 1.99 18.99 7.84
C ARG A 104 0.59 19.34 7.37
N GLU A 105 -0.06 20.26 8.09
CA GLU A 105 -1.36 20.78 7.69
C GLU A 105 -1.31 21.26 6.23
N ASN A 106 -2.32 20.88 5.44
CA ASN A 106 -2.55 21.31 4.05
C ASN A 106 -1.55 20.79 3.00
N ASP A 107 -0.71 19.80 3.34
CA ASP A 107 0.23 19.17 2.41
C ASP A 107 -0.30 17.85 1.78
N VAL A 108 -1.61 17.79 1.58
CA VAL A 108 -2.24 16.80 0.71
C VAL A 108 -2.50 17.45 -0.64
N ALA A 109 -1.91 16.90 -1.70
CA ALA A 109 -2.00 17.47 -3.04
C ALA A 109 -2.41 16.44 -4.07
N PHE A 110 -3.58 16.65 -4.70
CA PHE A 110 -4.01 15.93 -5.90
C PHE A 110 -3.90 16.84 -7.12
N ARG A 111 -3.12 16.43 -8.12
CA ARG A 111 -2.82 17.20 -9.33
C ARG A 111 -3.05 16.38 -10.60
N ASP A 112 -3.14 17.08 -11.74
CA ASP A 112 -3.11 16.50 -13.09
C ASP A 112 -4.16 15.39 -13.31
N ARG A 113 -5.40 15.62 -12.85
CA ARG A 113 -6.51 14.67 -12.94
C ARG A 113 -6.29 13.35 -12.17
N SER A 114 -5.43 13.38 -11.16
CA SER A 114 -5.30 12.27 -10.21
C SER A 114 -6.57 12.10 -9.38
N VAL A 115 -6.85 10.85 -8.99
CA VAL A 115 -8.10 10.47 -8.33
C VAL A 115 -7.85 9.86 -6.96
N TRP A 116 -8.73 10.15 -6.01
CA TRP A 116 -8.86 9.38 -4.77
C TRP A 116 -10.22 8.67 -4.71
N SER A 117 -10.22 7.35 -4.70
CA SER A 117 -11.44 6.55 -4.59
C SER A 117 -11.55 5.87 -3.23
N MET A 118 -12.69 6.02 -2.57
CA MET A 118 -13.09 5.29 -1.35
C MET A 118 -14.34 4.48 -1.68
N LEU A 119 -14.20 3.17 -1.76
CA LEU A 119 -15.23 2.27 -2.26
C LEU A 119 -15.51 1.16 -1.25
N ASP A 120 -16.75 0.97 -0.84
CA ASP A 120 -17.19 -0.20 -0.07
C ASP A 120 -16.40 -0.43 1.24
N ASN A 121 -15.90 0.65 1.87
CA ASN A 121 -15.14 0.55 3.11
C ASN A 121 -16.05 0.68 4.34
N LYS A 122 -15.66 0.00 5.42
CA LYS A 122 -16.30 0.08 6.74
C LYS A 122 -15.38 0.77 7.73
N PHE A 123 -15.82 1.89 8.27
CA PHE A 123 -15.14 2.68 9.28
C PHE A 123 -15.80 2.39 10.63
N MET A 124 -15.15 1.56 11.43
CA MET A 124 -15.70 1.01 12.68
C MET A 124 -14.90 1.51 13.87
N TYR A 125 -15.58 1.71 15.00
CA TYR A 125 -14.90 2.11 16.24
C TYR A 125 -13.73 1.18 16.56
N GLY A 126 -12.57 1.79 16.76
CA GLY A 126 -11.37 1.10 17.24
C GLY A 126 -11.43 0.86 18.74
N SER A 127 -10.67 -0.11 19.23
CA SER A 127 -10.52 -0.31 20.68
C SER A 127 -9.81 0.86 21.38
N TYR A 128 -9.17 1.74 20.60
CA TYR A 128 -8.27 2.79 21.06
C TYR A 128 -8.69 4.21 20.65
N SER A 129 -9.68 4.34 19.76
CA SER A 129 -10.19 5.62 19.28
C SER A 129 -11.72 5.56 19.21
N PRO A 130 -12.43 6.59 19.74
CA PRO A 130 -13.87 6.67 19.65
C PRO A 130 -14.36 7.15 18.28
N PHE A 131 -13.46 7.38 17.33
CA PHE A 131 -13.78 7.78 15.95
C PHE A 131 -12.85 7.08 14.96
N THR A 132 -13.28 7.04 13.69
CA THR A 132 -12.47 6.55 12.57
C THR A 132 -12.70 7.47 11.39
N TYR A 133 -11.69 8.29 11.08
CA TYR A 133 -11.73 9.23 9.97
C TYR A 133 -10.89 8.74 8.81
N MET A 134 -11.24 9.17 7.59
CA MET A 134 -10.42 8.90 6.42
C MET A 134 -9.11 9.68 6.50
N THR A 135 -9.19 10.95 6.91
CA THR A 135 -8.02 11.82 7.00
C THR A 135 -8.11 12.82 8.15
N ASN A 136 -6.96 13.33 8.60
CA ASN A 136 -6.93 14.56 9.39
C ASN A 136 -7.24 15.77 8.50
N ASP A 137 -7.45 16.94 9.13
CA ASP A 137 -7.86 18.20 8.51
C ASP A 137 -7.06 18.54 7.25
N CYS A 138 -7.55 18.10 6.11
CA CYS A 138 -7.03 18.43 4.79
C CYS A 138 -7.71 19.72 4.33
N LEU A 139 -7.20 20.89 4.69
CA LEU A 139 -7.66 22.12 4.05
C LEU A 139 -6.88 22.31 2.74
N PRO A 140 -7.58 22.51 1.62
CA PRO A 140 -6.92 22.73 0.36
C PRO A 140 -6.34 24.14 0.19
N PRO A 141 -5.20 24.32 -0.51
CA PRO A 141 -4.87 25.59 -1.13
C PRO A 141 -5.98 26.03 -2.10
N SER A 142 -6.12 27.34 -2.34
CA SER A 142 -7.21 27.93 -3.15
C SER A 142 -7.40 27.31 -4.53
N ASP A 143 -6.32 26.81 -5.13
CA ASP A 143 -6.27 26.26 -6.49
C ASP A 143 -6.42 24.73 -6.54
N TRP A 144 -6.62 24.09 -5.39
CA TRP A 144 -6.78 22.63 -5.29
C TRP A 144 -8.25 22.24 -5.56
N ARG A 145 -8.43 21.32 -6.51
CA ARG A 145 -9.72 20.70 -6.88
C ARG A 145 -9.48 19.18 -7.02
N PRO A 146 -9.41 18.44 -5.90
CA PRO A 146 -9.20 17.00 -5.98
C PRO A 146 -10.42 16.33 -6.62
N THR A 147 -10.17 15.30 -7.42
CA THR A 147 -11.23 14.40 -7.88
C THR A 147 -11.35 13.27 -6.86
N ILE A 148 -12.34 13.35 -5.98
CA ILE A 148 -12.58 12.36 -4.93
C ILE A 148 -13.92 11.70 -5.15
N TYR A 149 -13.94 10.36 -5.10
CA TYR A 149 -15.14 9.54 -5.17
C TYR A 149 -15.36 8.78 -3.87
N GLY A 150 -16.60 8.81 -3.40
CA GLY A 150 -17.07 7.99 -2.29
C GLY A 150 -18.23 7.11 -2.74
N VAL A 151 -18.10 5.79 -2.63
CA VAL A 151 -19.13 4.85 -3.07
C VAL A 151 -19.36 3.81 -1.98
N CYS A 152 -20.60 3.69 -1.52
CA CYS A 152 -21.03 2.64 -0.58
C CYS A 152 -20.18 2.47 0.70
N ASN A 153 -19.63 3.56 1.25
CA ASN A 153 -18.90 3.48 2.51
C ASN A 153 -19.87 3.47 3.71
N GLU A 154 -19.47 2.82 4.80
CA GLU A 154 -20.23 2.71 6.04
C GLU A 154 -19.40 3.27 7.20
N ALA A 155 -19.95 4.16 8.02
CA ALA A 155 -19.37 4.63 9.26
C ALA A 155 -20.24 4.19 10.44
N SER A 156 -19.62 3.46 11.38
CA SER A 156 -20.27 3.02 12.63
C SER A 156 -21.59 2.28 12.44
N GLY A 157 -21.72 1.46 11.39
CA GLY A 157 -22.94 0.72 11.09
C GLY A 157 -23.97 1.46 10.23
N SER A 158 -23.67 2.69 9.81
CA SER A 158 -24.57 3.52 8.99
C SER A 158 -23.89 3.92 7.67
N PRO A 159 -24.63 4.00 6.54
CA PRO A 159 -24.07 4.51 5.30
C PRO A 159 -23.53 5.94 5.47
N VAL A 160 -22.33 6.19 4.92
CA VAL A 160 -21.72 7.54 4.90
C VAL A 160 -22.47 8.38 3.87
N THR A 161 -23.05 9.48 4.34
CA THR A 161 -23.76 10.44 3.47
C THR A 161 -23.11 11.80 3.47
N ASP A 162 -22.39 12.15 4.55
CA ASP A 162 -21.63 13.38 4.66
C ASP A 162 -20.15 13.05 4.95
N TYR A 163 -19.33 13.02 3.90
CA TYR A 163 -17.91 12.70 4.04
C TYR A 163 -17.14 13.77 4.84
N GLN A 164 -17.68 14.97 4.97
CA GLN A 164 -17.07 16.02 5.77
C GLN A 164 -17.25 15.71 7.26
N GLU A 165 -18.47 15.42 7.70
CA GLU A 165 -18.76 15.16 9.11
C GLU A 165 -18.40 13.73 9.53
N ASP A 166 -18.70 12.73 8.69
CA ASP A 166 -18.53 11.31 9.03
C ASP A 166 -17.06 10.87 8.92
N LEU A 167 -16.32 11.41 7.94
CA LEU A 167 -14.96 10.94 7.58
C LEU A 167 -13.88 12.04 7.59
N ASN A 168 -14.24 13.26 8.01
CA ASN A 168 -13.36 14.42 8.11
C ASN A 168 -12.69 14.85 6.78
N ILE A 169 -13.40 14.68 5.66
CA ILE A 169 -12.94 15.11 4.34
C ILE A 169 -13.47 16.52 4.07
N ARG A 170 -12.65 17.54 4.36
CA ARG A 170 -13.02 18.98 4.24
C ARG A 170 -13.05 19.52 2.80
N VAL A 171 -13.05 18.64 1.81
CA VAL A 171 -13.11 18.97 0.39
C VAL A 171 -14.28 18.26 -0.25
N PRO A 172 -14.87 18.80 -1.34
CA PRO A 172 -16.01 18.15 -1.99
C PRO A 172 -15.71 16.72 -2.42
N VAL A 173 -16.58 15.79 -2.03
CA VAL A 173 -16.56 14.40 -2.46
C VAL A 173 -17.71 14.16 -3.42
N THR A 174 -17.43 13.51 -4.55
CA THR A 174 -18.47 13.01 -5.45
C THR A 174 -19.02 11.71 -4.86
N VAL A 175 -20.14 11.80 -4.16
CA VAL A 175 -20.81 10.66 -3.54
C VAL A 175 -21.67 9.96 -4.59
N LEU A 176 -21.47 8.64 -4.76
CA LEU A 176 -22.27 7.80 -5.63
C LEU A 176 -22.98 6.73 -4.80
N ASP A 177 -24.18 6.36 -5.24
CA ASP A 177 -24.96 5.30 -4.61
C ASP A 177 -24.28 3.94 -4.73
N CYS A 178 -24.57 3.04 -3.78
CA CYS A 178 -24.14 1.65 -3.84
C CYS A 178 -24.58 1.00 -5.17
N GLY A 179 -23.65 0.28 -5.82
CA GLY A 179 -23.90 -0.37 -7.12
C GLY A 179 -23.75 0.55 -8.34
N VAL A 180 -23.46 1.85 -8.17
CA VAL A 180 -23.06 2.73 -9.25
C VAL A 180 -21.58 2.52 -9.56
N CYS A 181 -21.28 2.19 -10.83
CA CYS A 181 -19.92 1.92 -11.28
C CYS A 181 -19.56 2.91 -12.39
N THR A 182 -18.90 4.00 -12.03
CA THR A 182 -18.35 4.95 -13.01
C THR A 182 -16.88 4.63 -13.25
N VAL A 183 -16.44 4.70 -14.51
CA VAL A 183 -15.04 4.41 -14.88
C VAL A 183 -14.06 5.17 -14.00
N ASP A 184 -14.32 6.46 -13.76
CA ASP A 184 -13.44 7.34 -13.00
C ASP A 184 -13.34 6.98 -11.50
N ALA A 185 -14.37 6.34 -10.95
CA ALA A 185 -14.37 5.92 -9.55
C ALA A 185 -13.78 4.52 -9.37
N VAL A 186 -14.16 3.55 -10.21
CA VAL A 186 -13.88 2.13 -9.99
C VAL A 186 -12.71 1.57 -10.80
N CYS A 187 -12.28 2.26 -11.86
CA CYS A 187 -11.21 1.81 -12.75
C CYS A 187 -10.03 2.77 -12.74
N PHE A 188 -8.83 2.25 -13.06
CA PHE A 188 -7.69 3.11 -13.32
C PHE A 188 -7.80 3.75 -14.71
N ALA A 189 -8.32 4.99 -14.75
CA ALA A 189 -8.69 5.68 -15.98
C ALA A 189 -7.60 5.68 -17.08
N ALA A 190 -6.31 5.82 -16.73
CA ALA A 190 -5.22 5.87 -17.71
C ALA A 190 -5.03 4.56 -18.50
N ARG A 191 -5.61 3.45 -18.03
CA ARG A 191 -5.50 2.11 -18.62
C ARG A 191 -6.86 1.46 -18.89
N THR A 192 -7.93 2.24 -18.87
CA THR A 192 -9.29 1.75 -19.11
C THR A 192 -9.83 2.28 -20.43
N SER A 193 -10.35 1.40 -21.28
CA SER A 193 -11.00 1.77 -22.55
C SER A 193 -12.51 1.90 -22.44
N GLY A 194 -13.12 1.39 -21.36
CA GLY A 194 -14.55 1.50 -21.12
C GLY A 194 -15.00 0.66 -19.92
N ILE A 195 -16.32 0.54 -19.76
CA ILE A 195 -16.94 -0.31 -18.75
C ILE A 195 -17.99 -1.20 -19.40
N SER A 196 -18.11 -2.44 -18.95
CA SER A 196 -19.13 -3.40 -19.39
C SER A 196 -19.75 -4.06 -18.16
N GLY A 197 -21.02 -3.78 -17.87
CA GLY A 197 -21.71 -4.41 -16.74
C GLY A 197 -21.01 -4.21 -15.38
N CYS A 198 -20.50 -3.00 -15.12
CA CYS A 198 -19.67 -2.63 -13.96
C CYS A 198 -18.22 -3.13 -13.95
N GLU A 199 -17.80 -3.93 -14.93
CA GLU A 199 -16.41 -4.38 -15.05
C GLU A 199 -15.58 -3.45 -15.94
N CYS A 200 -14.35 -3.16 -15.52
CA CYS A 200 -13.44 -2.33 -16.27
C CYS A 200 -12.92 -3.07 -17.50
N VAL A 201 -13.09 -2.49 -18.69
CA VAL A 201 -12.49 -3.01 -19.92
C VAL A 201 -11.14 -2.35 -20.09
N CYS A 202 -10.06 -3.12 -20.00
CA CYS A 202 -8.71 -2.60 -20.01
C CYS A 202 -8.20 -2.28 -21.42
N ALA A 203 -7.55 -1.12 -21.54
CA ALA A 203 -6.72 -0.77 -22.67
C ALA A 203 -5.38 -1.54 -22.62
N ALA A 204 -4.57 -1.42 -23.67
CA ALA A 204 -3.25 -2.06 -23.73
C ALA A 204 -2.37 -1.67 -22.53
N GLY A 205 -1.81 -2.67 -21.86
CA GLY A 205 -0.98 -2.51 -20.67
C GLY A 205 -1.76 -2.26 -19.37
N GLY A 206 -3.08 -2.44 -19.36
CA GLY A 206 -3.88 -2.54 -18.14
C GLY A 206 -3.98 -3.98 -17.66
N TYR A 207 -3.93 -4.19 -16.34
CA TYR A 207 -3.91 -5.50 -15.70
C TYR A 207 -4.99 -5.65 -14.63
N GLY A 208 -5.60 -6.83 -14.55
CA GLY A 208 -6.63 -7.18 -13.57
C GLY A 208 -7.94 -6.42 -13.74
N ASP A 209 -8.86 -6.63 -12.79
CA ASP A 209 -10.26 -6.19 -12.87
C ASP A 209 -10.44 -4.67 -12.85
N THR A 210 -9.40 -3.94 -12.46
CA THR A 210 -9.41 -2.47 -12.31
C THR A 210 -8.42 -1.79 -13.26
N CYS A 211 -7.83 -2.55 -14.17
CA CYS A 211 -6.90 -2.08 -15.20
C CYS A 211 -5.65 -1.38 -14.64
N LEU A 212 -5.04 -1.94 -13.61
CA LEU A 212 -3.81 -1.39 -13.02
C LEU A 212 -2.67 -1.29 -14.06
N PRO A 213 -1.72 -0.34 -13.90
CA PRO A 213 -0.63 -0.14 -14.87
C PRO A 213 0.45 -1.22 -14.85
N ALA A 214 0.46 -2.07 -13.83
CA ALA A 214 1.32 -3.24 -13.71
C ALA A 214 0.53 -4.39 -13.09
N ALA A 215 0.90 -5.63 -13.43
CA ALA A 215 0.32 -6.81 -12.82
C ALA A 215 0.69 -6.86 -11.33
N VAL A 216 -0.31 -7.07 -10.47
CA VAL A 216 -0.09 -7.40 -9.06
C VAL A 216 -0.12 -8.93 -8.96
N PRO A 217 0.90 -9.58 -8.41
CA PRO A 217 0.88 -11.04 -8.27
C PRO A 217 -0.29 -11.50 -7.39
N ASP A 218 -1.05 -12.50 -7.85
CA ASP A 218 -2.20 -13.10 -7.13
C ASP A 218 -1.79 -13.93 -5.89
N GLY A 219 -0.51 -13.87 -5.52
CA GLY A 219 0.09 -14.60 -4.41
C GLY A 219 1.58 -14.84 -4.65
N LEU A 220 2.24 -15.53 -3.73
CA LEU A 220 3.66 -15.90 -3.85
C LEU A 220 3.92 -16.93 -4.98
N GLY A 221 2.88 -17.37 -5.69
CA GLY A 221 2.92 -18.55 -6.55
C GLY A 221 3.15 -19.83 -5.73
N PRO A 222 3.11 -21.02 -6.35
CA PRO A 222 3.72 -22.19 -5.74
C PRO A 222 5.19 -21.86 -5.44
N LEU A 223 5.65 -22.23 -4.24
CA LEU A 223 7.07 -22.20 -3.91
C LEU A 223 7.83 -22.84 -5.10
N PRO A 224 8.89 -22.21 -5.63
CA PRO A 224 9.65 -22.80 -6.72
C PRO A 224 10.11 -24.18 -6.25
N LEU A 225 9.45 -25.23 -6.77
CA LEU A 225 9.92 -26.58 -6.60
C LEU A 225 11.24 -26.68 -7.37
N PRO A 226 12.29 -27.28 -6.79
CA PRO A 226 13.50 -27.56 -7.56
C PRO A 226 13.09 -28.32 -8.83
N PRO A 227 13.58 -27.94 -10.01
CA PRO A 227 13.34 -28.73 -11.21
C PRO A 227 13.83 -30.16 -10.97
N PRO A 228 13.11 -31.20 -11.41
CA PRO A 228 13.57 -32.57 -11.26
C PRO A 228 14.92 -32.74 -11.97
N GLY A 229 15.97 -32.98 -11.19
CA GLY A 229 17.35 -33.13 -11.68
C GLY A 229 18.29 -31.95 -11.43
N VAL A 230 17.87 -30.92 -10.68
CA VAL A 230 18.77 -29.86 -10.20
C VAL A 230 19.20 -30.18 -8.77
N ASP A 231 20.48 -30.46 -8.57
CA ASP A 231 21.10 -30.57 -7.24
C ASP A 231 20.88 -29.27 -6.46
N ASP A 232 20.57 -29.41 -5.17
CA ASP A 232 20.27 -28.46 -4.07
C ASP A 232 21.20 -27.21 -3.94
N THR A 233 21.48 -26.53 -5.04
CA THR A 233 22.51 -25.48 -5.14
C THR A 233 21.94 -24.12 -5.55
N GLU A 234 20.71 -24.04 -6.03
CA GLU A 234 20.24 -22.85 -6.77
C GLU A 234 19.50 -21.78 -5.93
N VAL A 235 18.95 -22.10 -4.75
CA VAL A 235 18.51 -21.10 -3.75
C VAL A 235 18.71 -21.67 -2.35
N ARG A 236 19.83 -21.37 -1.71
CA ARG A 236 20.05 -21.73 -0.30
C ARG A 236 19.19 -20.82 0.58
N CYS A 237 17.99 -21.29 0.92
CA CYS A 237 17.19 -20.64 1.93
C CYS A 237 17.89 -20.72 3.28
N VAL A 238 17.97 -19.61 4.00
CA VAL A 238 18.37 -19.63 5.41
C VAL A 238 17.17 -20.10 6.21
N HIS A 239 17.33 -21.21 6.93
CA HIS A 239 16.24 -21.80 7.72
C HIS A 239 16.48 -21.58 9.22
N GLY A 240 15.46 -21.05 9.91
CA GLY A 240 15.44 -20.96 11.37
C GLY A 240 16.42 -19.94 11.96
N GLY A 241 16.44 -19.85 13.29
CA GLY A 241 17.44 -19.12 14.04
C GLY A 241 17.22 -17.61 14.11
N SER A 242 18.27 -16.88 14.49
CA SER A 242 18.25 -15.43 14.62
C SER A 242 19.36 -14.78 13.81
N LEU A 243 19.05 -13.73 13.06
CA LEU A 243 19.99 -13.09 12.12
C LEU A 243 20.09 -11.58 12.39
N GLY A 244 21.31 -11.07 12.56
CA GLY A 244 21.56 -9.65 12.87
C GLY A 244 21.80 -8.78 11.63
N SER A 245 22.27 -9.37 10.54
CA SER A 245 22.56 -8.69 9.28
C SER A 245 22.43 -9.67 8.12
N VAL A 246 22.18 -9.13 6.92
CA VAL A 246 22.25 -9.90 5.68
C VAL A 246 23.45 -9.37 4.92
N ASP A 247 24.39 -10.25 4.61
CA ASP A 247 25.56 -9.89 3.80
C ASP A 247 25.19 -9.84 2.31
N ASP A 248 26.05 -9.18 1.53
CA ASP A 248 25.90 -9.12 0.08
C ASP A 248 25.85 -10.55 -0.50
N PRO A 249 24.88 -10.85 -1.37
CA PRO A 249 24.79 -12.16 -2.00
C PRO A 249 26.02 -12.43 -2.87
N ASP A 250 26.48 -13.68 -2.87
CA ASP A 250 27.60 -14.11 -3.72
C ASP A 250 27.32 -13.82 -5.21
N PRO A 251 28.35 -13.50 -6.02
CA PRO A 251 28.19 -13.26 -7.45
C PRO A 251 27.45 -14.42 -8.15
N GLY A 252 26.42 -14.09 -8.94
CA GLY A 252 25.62 -15.07 -9.68
C GLY A 252 24.42 -15.65 -8.92
N VAL A 253 24.22 -15.29 -7.64
CA VAL A 253 23.01 -15.64 -6.88
C VAL A 253 21.80 -14.88 -7.43
N ARG A 254 20.73 -15.62 -7.73
CA ARG A 254 19.51 -15.10 -8.38
C ARG A 254 18.48 -14.52 -7.40
N GLY A 255 18.71 -14.64 -6.10
CA GLY A 255 17.77 -14.21 -5.08
C GLY A 255 18.18 -14.58 -3.67
N LEU A 256 17.49 -14.00 -2.69
CA LEU A 256 17.65 -14.30 -1.28
C LEU A 256 16.42 -15.05 -0.78
N CYS A 257 16.61 -16.04 0.09
CA CYS A 257 15.50 -16.78 0.69
C CYS A 257 15.72 -16.99 2.19
N PHE A 258 14.71 -16.69 2.99
CA PHE A 258 14.71 -16.90 4.44
C PHE A 258 13.42 -17.57 4.86
N VAL A 259 13.53 -18.60 5.71
CA VAL A 259 12.42 -19.42 6.19
C VAL A 259 12.53 -19.55 7.70
N ASN A 260 11.53 -19.14 8.49
CA ASN A 260 11.53 -19.25 9.95
C ASN A 260 12.68 -18.48 10.66
N VAL A 261 13.24 -17.44 10.03
CA VAL A 261 14.35 -16.65 10.59
C VAL A 261 13.82 -15.48 11.44
N THR A 262 14.41 -15.26 12.61
CA THR A 262 14.14 -14.09 13.46
C THR A 262 15.22 -13.04 13.31
N PHE A 263 14.93 -11.96 12.60
CA PHE A 263 15.89 -10.86 12.44
C PHE A 263 15.95 -10.02 13.71
N THR A 264 17.16 -9.83 14.24
CA THR A 264 17.43 -9.09 15.48
C THR A 264 17.76 -7.62 15.25
N ALA A 265 18.02 -7.24 13.99
CA ALA A 265 18.15 -5.86 13.55
C ALA A 265 17.43 -5.64 12.21
N ALA A 266 17.34 -4.39 11.77
CA ALA A 266 16.77 -4.08 10.46
C ALA A 266 17.64 -4.67 9.34
N ILE A 267 17.03 -5.40 8.42
CA ILE A 267 17.68 -5.88 7.21
C ILE A 267 17.98 -4.68 6.34
N VAL A 268 19.22 -4.52 5.90
CA VAL A 268 19.61 -3.52 4.90
C VAL A 268 20.15 -4.26 3.70
N LEU A 269 19.48 -4.13 2.56
CA LEU A 269 19.92 -4.64 1.28
C LEU A 269 20.34 -3.44 0.43
N ASP A 270 21.65 -3.27 0.25
CA ASP A 270 22.21 -2.27 -0.66
C ASP A 270 22.44 -2.93 -2.02
N LEU A 271 21.62 -2.55 -3.00
CA LEU A 271 21.66 -3.13 -4.35
C LEU A 271 22.78 -2.52 -5.21
N TRP A 272 23.58 -1.60 -4.68
CA TRP A 272 24.72 -1.00 -5.41
C TRP A 272 25.75 -2.06 -5.87
N SER A 273 26.02 -3.07 -5.04
CA SER A 273 26.99 -4.14 -5.31
C SER A 273 26.36 -5.38 -5.98
N PHE A 274 25.05 -5.37 -6.27
CA PHE A 274 24.35 -6.54 -6.76
C PHE A 274 24.62 -6.78 -8.26
N ASP A 275 25.57 -7.68 -8.54
CA ASP A 275 25.90 -8.11 -9.91
C ASP A 275 25.00 -9.26 -10.35
N ALA A 276 23.69 -8.98 -10.47
CA ALA A 276 22.74 -9.97 -10.95
C ALA A 276 22.76 -10.10 -12.47
N PRO A 277 22.68 -11.33 -13.01
CA PRO A 277 22.57 -11.57 -14.45
C PRO A 277 21.21 -11.14 -15.05
N GLN A 278 20.23 -10.75 -14.22
CA GLN A 278 18.91 -10.25 -14.65
C GLN A 278 18.54 -8.96 -13.90
N GLN A 279 17.66 -8.14 -14.50
CA GLN A 279 17.14 -6.89 -13.91
C GLN A 279 16.22 -7.09 -12.69
N THR A 280 16.01 -8.33 -12.25
CA THR A 280 15.07 -8.69 -11.18
C THR A 280 15.79 -9.45 -10.08
N LEU A 281 15.69 -8.94 -8.85
CA LEU A 281 16.13 -9.63 -7.64
C LEU A 281 14.92 -10.26 -6.95
N ASN A 282 14.93 -11.58 -6.76
CA ASN A 282 13.88 -12.27 -6.02
C ASN A 282 14.26 -12.38 -4.54
N ILE A 283 13.45 -11.81 -3.64
CA ILE A 283 13.64 -11.94 -2.19
C ILE A 283 12.43 -12.65 -1.60
N THR A 284 12.66 -13.79 -0.98
CA THR A 284 11.63 -14.62 -0.33
C THR A 284 11.80 -14.57 1.18
N LEU A 285 10.77 -14.10 1.88
CA LEU A 285 10.68 -14.11 3.34
C LEU A 285 9.47 -14.96 3.75
N LEU A 286 9.72 -16.16 4.26
CA LEU A 286 8.68 -17.11 4.67
C LEU A 286 8.73 -17.31 6.19
N GLN A 287 7.62 -17.04 6.89
CA GLN A 287 7.52 -17.23 8.34
C GLN A 287 8.63 -16.53 9.15
N CYS A 288 9.18 -15.44 8.63
CA CYS A 288 10.26 -14.70 9.29
C CYS A 288 9.69 -13.63 10.24
N VAL A 289 10.44 -13.32 11.29
CA VAL A 289 10.15 -12.21 12.22
C VAL A 289 11.13 -11.09 11.90
N LEU A 290 10.62 -9.89 11.58
CA LEU A 290 11.43 -8.76 11.12
C LEU A 290 11.43 -7.63 12.16
N VAL A 291 12.60 -7.08 12.48
CA VAL A 291 12.72 -5.79 13.18
C VAL A 291 12.58 -4.61 12.21
N GLY A 292 12.97 -4.79 10.95
CA GLY A 292 12.80 -3.82 9.87
C GLY A 292 13.41 -4.33 8.55
N LEU A 293 13.05 -3.73 7.43
CA LEU A 293 13.62 -4.02 6.11
C LEU A 293 13.84 -2.70 5.34
N SER A 294 15.06 -2.50 4.86
CA SER A 294 15.47 -1.38 4.01
C SER A 294 16.09 -1.96 2.75
N VAL A 295 15.51 -1.66 1.59
CA VAL A 295 16.08 -1.99 0.29
C VAL A 295 16.47 -0.68 -0.36
N ARG A 296 17.77 -0.52 -0.65
CA ARG A 296 18.33 0.67 -1.29
C ARG A 296 18.83 0.28 -2.67
N GLY A 297 18.29 0.93 -3.70
CA GLY A 297 18.82 0.83 -5.06
C GLY A 297 19.13 2.23 -5.57
N SER A 298 20.37 2.47 -5.97
CA SER A 298 20.65 3.59 -6.86
C SER A 298 20.24 3.16 -8.26
N GLY A 299 19.33 3.86 -8.93
CA GLY A 299 18.98 3.59 -10.34
C GLY A 299 20.10 3.85 -11.34
N ALA A 300 21.36 3.63 -10.95
CA ALA A 300 22.56 3.72 -11.77
C ALA A 300 22.92 2.33 -12.33
N ARG A 301 22.00 1.73 -13.09
CA ARG A 301 22.25 0.65 -14.06
C ARG A 301 20.99 0.40 -14.88
#